data_AF-A0A2T1IVW4-F1
#
_entry.id   AF-A0A2T1IVW4-F1
#
_cell.length_a   1.000
_cell.length_b   1.000
_cell.length_c   1.000
_cell.angle_alpha   90.00
_cell.angle_beta   90.00
_cell.angle_gamma   90.00
#
_symmetry.space_group_name_H-M   'P 1'
#
loop_
_entity.id
_entity.type
_entity.pdbx_description
1 polymer ?
#
loop_
_entity_poly.entity_id
_entity_poly.type
_entity_poly.pdbx_seq_one_letter_code
_entity_poly.pdbx_strand_id
1 'polypeptide(L)'
;MIRVFFLFLISLMYAVTTEAGQPKSSNTKLYFSYQICKNSGKCKHLIPTKKVNNYLFKRLDPARDEFYIKDNNGNFTLYYKNIYSEDVQVGWAEAKVDKNNNNELSLNIDKINLALGGIDFIKNGYATKQAESKNFKLGIYYLADNYTGAPYYQKQKIVFKKNAGDLILECNSYLNNPSVKDESYGVFYGVCSEGEKVYFKQVN
;
A
#
# COMPACT_ATOMS: atom_id res chain seq x y z
N MET A 1 -84.06 -12.21 -1.43
CA MET A 1 -83.08 -11.20 -1.85
C MET A 1 -82.27 -10.79 -0.61
N ILE A 2 -81.29 -11.61 -0.25
CA ILE A 2 -79.83 -11.40 -0.39
C ILE A 2 -79.30 -10.35 0.60
N ARG A 3 -78.77 -10.89 1.70
CA ARG A 3 -77.96 -10.25 2.74
C ARG A 3 -76.61 -9.84 2.14
N VAL A 4 -76.18 -8.60 2.34
CA VAL A 4 -74.81 -8.17 2.02
C VAL A 4 -74.01 -8.18 3.32
N PHE A 5 -73.12 -9.16 3.43
CA PHE A 5 -72.09 -9.27 4.46
C PHE A 5 -70.96 -8.30 4.13
N PHE A 6 -70.67 -7.34 5.02
CA PHE A 6 -69.42 -6.57 4.99
C PHE A 6 -68.34 -7.39 5.70
N LEU A 7 -67.42 -7.98 4.94
CA LEU A 7 -66.20 -8.62 5.45
C LEU A 7 -65.06 -7.60 5.41
N PHE A 8 -64.57 -7.23 6.60
CA PHE A 8 -63.33 -6.48 6.81
C PHE A 8 -62.14 -7.37 6.41
N LEU A 9 -61.42 -6.99 5.35
CA LEU A 9 -60.11 -7.55 5.00
C LEU A 9 -59.02 -6.80 5.77
N ILE A 10 -58.53 -7.41 6.85
CA ILE A 10 -57.31 -6.96 7.53
C ILE A 10 -56.14 -7.54 6.73
N SER A 11 -55.50 -6.72 5.89
CA SER A 11 -54.26 -7.07 5.22
C SER A 11 -53.12 -7.08 6.26
N LEU A 12 -52.65 -8.27 6.61
CA LEU A 12 -51.47 -8.48 7.44
C LEU A 12 -50.22 -8.11 6.61
N MET A 13 -49.71 -6.90 6.76
CA MET A 13 -48.39 -6.55 6.22
C MET A 13 -47.32 -7.19 7.09
N TYR A 14 -46.74 -8.29 6.63
CA TYR A 14 -45.47 -8.77 7.14
C TYR A 14 -44.40 -7.72 6.81
N ALA A 15 -44.07 -6.89 7.79
CA ALA A 15 -42.84 -6.12 7.77
C ALA A 15 -41.68 -7.12 7.85
N VAL A 16 -41.12 -7.46 6.70
CA VAL A 16 -39.80 -8.08 6.63
C VAL A 16 -38.83 -7.00 7.11
N THR A 17 -38.50 -7.02 8.39
CA THR A 17 -37.34 -6.31 8.91
C THR A 17 -36.13 -7.04 8.34
N THR A 18 -35.67 -6.62 7.17
CA THR A 18 -34.30 -6.88 6.77
C THR A 18 -33.44 -6.22 7.84
N GLU A 19 -32.75 -7.03 8.65
CA GLU A 19 -31.62 -6.54 9.42
C GLU A 19 -30.69 -5.88 8.42
N ALA A 20 -30.71 -4.55 8.40
CA ALA A 20 -29.70 -3.78 7.71
C ALA A 20 -28.39 -4.17 8.38
N GLY A 21 -27.66 -5.08 7.74
CA GLY A 21 -26.36 -5.54 8.22
C GLY A 21 -25.57 -4.29 8.57
N GLN A 22 -25.22 -4.17 9.86
CA GLN A 22 -24.39 -3.06 10.32
C GLN A 22 -23.23 -2.92 9.34
N PRO A 23 -22.90 -1.70 8.86
CA PRO A 23 -21.78 -1.53 7.96
C PRO A 23 -20.56 -2.13 8.65
N LYS A 24 -20.02 -3.22 8.10
CA LYS A 24 -18.80 -3.84 8.60
C LYS A 24 -17.78 -2.71 8.73
N SER A 25 -17.30 -2.50 9.95
CA SER A 25 -16.12 -1.67 10.21
C SER A 25 -15.11 -1.94 9.11
N SER A 26 -14.79 -0.91 8.33
CA SER A 26 -13.71 -0.97 7.36
C SER A 26 -12.42 -1.13 8.16
N ASN A 27 -12.06 -2.37 8.49
CA ASN A 27 -10.81 -2.75 9.16
C ASN A 27 -9.56 -2.50 8.29
N THR A 28 -9.69 -1.68 7.24
CA THR A 28 -8.58 -1.26 6.40
C THR A 28 -7.70 -0.30 7.19
N LYS A 29 -6.43 -0.65 7.36
CA LYS A 29 -5.41 0.22 7.94
C LYS A 29 -4.44 0.65 6.85
N LEU A 30 -4.01 1.90 6.91
CA LEU A 30 -2.94 2.41 6.06
C LEU A 30 -1.79 2.85 6.94
N TYR A 31 -0.60 2.35 6.67
CA TYR A 31 0.63 2.75 7.36
C TYR A 31 1.47 3.60 6.41
N PHE A 32 2.09 4.66 6.92
CA PHE A 32 2.97 5.55 6.15
C PHE A 32 4.36 5.59 6.78
N SER A 33 5.40 5.52 5.95
CA SER A 33 6.80 5.72 6.35
C SER A 33 7.04 7.15 6.83
N TYR A 34 6.84 7.41 8.12
CA TYR A 34 6.83 8.77 8.66
C TYR A 34 8.17 9.20 9.25
N GLN A 35 9.10 8.28 9.44
CA GLN A 35 10.36 8.59 10.09
C GLN A 35 11.45 7.62 9.66
N ILE A 36 12.64 8.15 9.41
CA ILE A 36 13.86 7.38 9.15
C ILE A 36 14.88 7.79 10.21
N CYS A 37 15.42 6.83 10.95
CA CYS A 37 16.43 7.09 11.97
C CYS A 37 17.72 6.34 11.70
N LYS A 38 18.84 7.00 11.93
CA LYS A 38 20.16 6.37 12.02
C LYS A 38 20.32 5.70 13.39
N ASN A 39 21.17 4.68 13.46
CA ASN A 39 21.56 4.03 14.71
C ASN A 39 22.23 5.01 15.70
N SER A 40 22.77 6.13 15.22
CA SER A 40 23.26 7.24 16.04
C SER A 40 22.17 8.08 16.71
N GLY A 41 20.89 7.75 16.50
CA GLY A 41 19.73 8.43 17.10
C GLY A 41 19.21 9.64 16.31
N LYS A 42 19.89 10.05 15.22
CA LYS A 42 19.41 11.15 14.36
C LYS A 42 18.25 10.67 13.49
N CYS A 43 17.12 11.38 13.54
CA CYS A 43 15.91 11.03 12.81
C CYS A 43 15.44 12.14 11.86
N LYS A 44 14.93 11.75 10.69
CA LYS A 44 14.25 12.59 9.73
C LYS A 44 12.76 12.25 9.73
N HIS A 45 11.91 13.24 9.98
CA HIS A 45 10.46 13.08 9.94
C HIS A 45 9.89 13.43 8.57
N LEU A 46 8.95 12.61 8.11
CA LEU A 46 8.27 12.70 6.84
C LEU A 46 6.78 12.96 7.07
N ILE A 47 6.18 13.67 6.11
CA ILE A 47 4.77 14.03 6.09
C ILE A 47 4.16 13.42 4.83
N PRO A 48 3.07 12.66 4.93
CA PRO A 48 2.46 12.05 3.76
C PRO A 48 1.84 13.12 2.86
N THR A 49 1.86 12.89 1.55
CA THR A 49 1.11 13.73 0.61
C THR A 49 -0.35 13.26 0.54
N LYS A 50 -1.28 14.15 0.91
CA LYS A 50 -2.74 13.88 0.93
C LYS A 50 -3.49 14.89 0.08
N LYS A 51 -4.52 14.44 -0.63
CA LYS A 51 -5.50 15.28 -1.34
C LYS A 51 -6.92 14.87 -0.96
N VAL A 52 -7.62 15.77 -0.28
CA VAL A 52 -8.94 15.50 0.32
C VAL A 52 -8.84 14.26 1.23
N ASN A 53 -9.43 13.14 0.84
CA ASN A 53 -9.48 11.89 1.60
C ASN A 53 -8.59 10.77 1.00
N ASN A 54 -7.74 11.10 0.01
CA ASN A 54 -6.87 10.12 -0.64
C ASN A 54 -5.39 10.47 -0.44
N TYR A 55 -4.60 9.44 -0.14
CA TYR A 55 -3.15 9.50 -0.20
C TYR A 55 -2.68 9.31 -1.64
N LEU A 56 -1.60 9.99 -1.98
CA LEU A 56 -1.04 9.94 -3.32
C LEU A 56 0.48 10.14 -3.28
N PHE A 57 1.13 9.75 -4.36
CA PHE A 57 2.47 10.21 -4.69
C PHE A 57 2.36 11.32 -5.73
N LYS A 58 3.14 12.39 -5.58
CA LYS A 58 3.50 13.23 -6.72
C LYS A 58 4.93 12.88 -7.13
N ARG A 59 5.19 12.89 -8.43
CA ARG A 59 6.45 12.45 -9.02
C ARG A 59 7.66 13.04 -8.31
N LEU A 60 7.83 14.37 -8.32
CA LEU A 60 9.02 15.03 -7.78
C LEU A 60 8.78 15.78 -6.46
N ASP A 61 7.54 15.87 -5.99
CA ASP A 61 7.16 16.68 -4.82
C ASP A 61 6.45 15.82 -3.75
N PRO A 62 6.97 15.73 -2.52
CA PRO A 62 8.29 16.17 -2.09
C PRO A 62 9.42 15.37 -2.77
N ALA A 63 10.61 15.97 -2.90
CA ALA A 63 11.79 15.33 -3.47
C ALA A 63 12.45 14.35 -2.46
N ARG A 64 11.71 13.29 -2.10
CA ARG A 64 12.16 12.19 -1.25
C ARG A 64 11.40 10.91 -1.57
N ASP A 65 11.93 9.78 -1.13
CA ASP A 65 11.19 8.53 -1.15
C ASP A 65 9.99 8.54 -0.19
N GLU A 66 8.93 7.83 -0.56
CA GLU A 66 7.68 7.73 0.20
C GLU A 66 7.08 6.32 0.07
N PHE A 67 6.57 5.77 1.18
CA PHE A 67 6.04 4.41 1.21
C PHE A 67 4.75 4.32 2.01
N TYR A 68 3.85 3.47 1.54
CA TYR A 68 2.64 3.10 2.25
C TYR A 68 2.44 1.59 2.28
N ILE A 69 1.81 1.10 3.35
CA ILE A 69 1.40 -0.28 3.50
C ILE A 69 -0.09 -0.28 3.84
N LYS A 70 -0.92 -0.86 2.98
CA LYS A 70 -2.35 -1.03 3.22
C LYS A 70 -2.60 -2.45 3.70
N ASP A 71 -3.20 -2.58 4.88
CA ASP A 71 -3.72 -3.83 5.41
C ASP A 71 -5.24 -3.83 5.21
N ASN A 72 -5.73 -4.76 4.40
CA ASN A 72 -7.15 -5.00 4.22
C ASN A 72 -7.51 -6.40 4.74
N ASN A 73 -7.75 -6.49 6.05
CA ASN A 73 -8.09 -7.74 6.74
C ASN A 73 -7.05 -8.85 6.49
N GLY A 74 -5.76 -8.54 6.62
CA GLY A 74 -4.66 -9.49 6.41
C GLY A 74 -4.20 -9.61 4.96
N ASN A 75 -4.85 -8.94 4.01
CA ASN A 75 -4.33 -8.76 2.66
C ASN A 75 -3.51 -7.48 2.60
N PHE A 76 -2.21 -7.61 2.34
CA PHE A 76 -1.30 -6.48 2.35
C PHE A 76 -1.00 -5.98 0.94
N THR A 77 -1.05 -4.66 0.76
CA THR A 77 -0.58 -3.99 -0.45
C THR A 77 0.47 -2.95 -0.07
N LEU A 78 1.65 -3.03 -0.68
CA LEU A 78 2.71 -2.05 -0.52
C LEU A 78 2.66 -1.07 -1.68
N TYR A 79 2.94 0.18 -1.39
CA TYR A 79 3.03 1.27 -2.36
C TYR A 79 4.33 1.99 -2.11
N TYR A 80 5.04 2.35 -3.17
CA TYR A 80 6.32 3.02 -3.05
C TYR A 80 6.51 4.08 -4.12
N LYS A 81 7.29 5.08 -3.74
CA LYS A 81 7.91 6.09 -4.59
C LYS A 81 9.38 6.14 -4.23
N ASN A 82 10.24 5.80 -5.18
CA ASN A 82 11.69 5.89 -5.09
C ASN A 82 12.19 6.99 -6.02
N ILE A 83 13.04 7.88 -5.52
CA ILE A 83 13.70 8.93 -6.29
C ILE A 83 15.16 8.54 -6.52
N TYR A 84 15.50 8.39 -7.79
CA TYR A 84 16.85 8.16 -8.28
C TYR A 84 17.42 9.46 -8.86
N SER A 85 18.74 9.51 -9.08
CA SER A 85 19.41 10.70 -9.63
C SER A 85 18.87 11.14 -10.99
N GLU A 86 18.38 10.19 -11.79
CA GLU A 86 17.91 10.46 -13.16
C GLU A 86 16.39 10.30 -13.32
N ASP A 87 15.68 9.79 -12.31
CA ASP A 87 14.28 9.40 -12.47
C ASP A 87 13.50 9.18 -11.16
N VAL A 88 12.18 9.06 -11.24
CA VAL A 88 11.30 8.69 -10.14
C VAL A 88 10.51 7.45 -10.52
N GLN A 89 10.63 6.40 -9.72
CA GLN A 89 9.85 5.19 -9.86
C GLN A 89 8.72 5.15 -8.82
N VAL A 90 7.50 4.89 -9.27
CA VAL A 90 6.33 4.67 -8.43
C VAL A 90 5.72 3.34 -8.79
N GLY A 91 5.39 2.54 -7.78
CA GLY A 91 4.77 1.25 -8.00
C GLY A 91 4.03 0.75 -6.77
N TRP A 92 3.48 -0.45 -6.93
CA TRP A 92 2.76 -1.15 -5.87
C TRP A 92 2.92 -2.66 -6.01
N ALA A 93 2.71 -3.38 -4.91
CA ALA A 93 2.82 -4.83 -4.87
C ALA A 93 1.82 -5.43 -3.89
N GLU A 94 1.24 -6.56 -4.26
CA GLU A 94 0.53 -7.40 -3.30
C GLU A 94 1.54 -8.24 -2.54
N ALA A 95 1.31 -8.37 -1.23
CA ALA A 95 2.13 -9.18 -0.36
C ALA A 95 1.32 -10.31 0.27
N LYS A 96 1.92 -11.49 0.25
CA LYS A 96 1.46 -12.65 1.00
C LYS A 96 2.02 -12.60 2.41
N VAL A 97 1.19 -12.85 3.40
CA VAL A 97 1.63 -12.91 4.80
C VAL A 97 2.33 -14.25 5.03
N ASP A 98 3.60 -14.16 5.44
CA ASP A 98 4.40 -15.30 5.90
C ASP A 98 4.21 -15.50 7.41
N LYS A 99 4.22 -14.38 8.16
CA LYS A 99 4.05 -14.37 9.62
C LYS A 99 3.44 -13.05 10.05
N ASN A 100 2.48 -13.10 10.97
CA ASN A 100 1.83 -11.92 11.52
C ASN A 100 1.44 -12.17 12.98
N ASN A 101 2.25 -11.69 13.92
CA ASN A 101 2.00 -11.82 15.35
C ASN A 101 2.17 -10.46 16.05
N ASN A 102 2.20 -10.43 17.39
CA ASN A 102 2.29 -9.18 18.14
C ASN A 102 3.62 -8.44 17.97
N ASN A 103 4.69 -9.15 17.59
CA ASN A 103 6.05 -8.61 17.53
C ASN A 103 6.56 -8.43 16.10
N GLU A 104 5.95 -9.10 15.12
CA GLU A 104 6.50 -9.21 13.77
C GLU A 104 5.41 -9.30 12.71
N LEU A 105 5.68 -8.67 11.57
CA LEU A 105 4.98 -8.86 10.31
C LEU A 105 6.02 -9.22 9.23
N SER A 106 5.91 -10.42 8.67
CA SER A 106 6.73 -10.91 7.56
C SER A 106 5.85 -11.04 6.32
N LEU A 107 6.27 -10.38 5.24
CA LEU A 107 5.57 -10.26 3.98
C LEU A 107 6.44 -10.81 2.85
N ASN A 108 5.86 -11.60 1.96
CA ASN A 108 6.48 -12.06 0.73
C ASN A 108 5.82 -11.38 -0.47
N ILE A 109 6.63 -10.83 -1.36
CA ILE A 109 6.21 -10.24 -2.64
C ILE A 109 6.76 -11.14 -3.73
N ASP A 110 5.94 -11.47 -4.73
CA ASP A 110 6.37 -12.25 -5.90
C ASP A 110 6.64 -11.35 -7.11
N LYS A 111 5.88 -10.25 -7.23
CA LYS A 111 5.93 -9.32 -8.35
C LYS A 111 5.55 -7.91 -7.91
N ILE A 112 6.09 -6.93 -8.61
CA ILE A 112 5.78 -5.51 -8.46
C ILE A 112 5.08 -4.99 -9.72
N ASN A 113 4.20 -4.01 -9.59
CA ASN A 113 3.58 -3.31 -10.71
C ASN A 113 4.09 -1.87 -10.71
N LEU A 114 4.72 -1.44 -11.80
CA LEU A 114 5.12 -0.04 -11.97
C LEU A 114 3.92 0.78 -12.45
N ALA A 115 3.82 2.02 -11.97
CA ALA A 115 2.68 2.90 -12.26
C ALA A 115 3.08 4.33 -12.66
N LEU A 116 4.25 4.82 -12.23
CA LEU A 116 4.93 5.98 -12.81
C LEU A 116 6.43 5.68 -12.87
N GLY A 117 7.14 6.15 -13.89
CA GLY A 117 8.56 5.87 -14.07
C GLY A 117 9.06 6.46 -15.38
N GLY A 118 10.34 6.78 -15.43
CA GLY A 118 11.06 7.12 -16.64
C GLY A 118 11.06 5.96 -17.61
N ILE A 119 11.07 6.35 -18.86
CA ILE A 119 10.80 5.48 -20.00
C ILE A 119 11.82 4.33 -20.08
N ASP A 120 13.07 4.56 -19.68
CA ASP A 120 14.16 3.59 -19.86
C ASP A 120 14.16 2.48 -18.80
N PHE A 121 13.80 2.77 -17.54
CA PHE A 121 13.59 1.72 -16.52
C PHE A 121 12.37 0.85 -16.84
N ILE A 122 11.31 1.44 -17.38
CA ILE A 122 10.11 0.69 -17.76
C ILE A 122 10.36 -0.14 -19.03
N LYS A 123 11.09 0.40 -20.02
CA LYS A 123 11.37 -0.29 -21.29
C LYS A 123 12.43 -1.39 -21.20
N ASN A 124 13.46 -1.24 -20.35
CA ASN A 124 14.56 -2.22 -20.29
C ASN A 124 14.23 -3.49 -19.48
N GLY A 125 13.15 -3.49 -18.70
CA GLY A 125 12.60 -4.71 -18.11
C GLY A 125 11.35 -5.14 -18.86
N TYR A 126 11.48 -6.07 -19.82
CA TYR A 126 10.44 -6.94 -20.43
C TYR A 126 9.02 -6.39 -20.76
N ALA A 127 8.72 -5.10 -20.59
CA ALA A 127 7.40 -4.52 -20.72
C ALA A 127 7.43 -3.47 -21.84
N THR A 128 6.93 -3.85 -23.01
CA THR A 128 6.71 -2.94 -24.14
C THR A 128 5.57 -1.95 -23.90
N LYS A 129 4.94 -1.97 -22.72
CA LYS A 129 3.79 -1.15 -22.34
C LYS A 129 4.06 -0.44 -21.02
N GLN A 130 4.10 0.89 -21.06
CA GLN A 130 4.05 1.71 -19.86
C GLN A 130 2.67 1.60 -19.23
N ALA A 131 2.66 1.21 -17.96
CA ALA A 131 1.49 1.30 -17.11
C ALA A 131 1.36 2.74 -16.61
N GLU A 132 0.58 3.55 -17.32
CA GLU A 132 0.31 4.93 -16.91
C GLU A 132 -0.86 4.96 -15.93
N SER A 133 -0.66 5.55 -14.75
CA SER A 133 -1.79 6.00 -13.92
C SER A 133 -2.77 6.84 -14.75
N LYS A 134 -4.07 6.80 -14.42
CA LYS A 134 -5.06 7.73 -15.00
C LYS A 134 -4.64 9.20 -14.89
N ASN A 135 -3.78 9.53 -13.92
CA ASN A 135 -3.31 10.87 -13.63
C ASN A 135 -1.82 11.07 -14.02
N PHE A 136 -1.25 10.20 -14.85
CA PHE A 136 0.16 10.24 -15.27
C PHE A 136 0.58 11.61 -15.82
N LYS A 137 -0.24 12.24 -16.68
CA LYS A 137 0.01 13.58 -17.24
C LYS A 137 0.15 14.68 -16.18
N LEU A 138 -0.45 14.48 -15.00
CA LEU A 138 -0.37 15.41 -13.87
C LEU A 138 0.79 15.05 -12.92
N GLY A 139 1.56 13.99 -13.21
CA GLY A 139 2.62 13.50 -12.34
C GLY A 139 2.11 13.00 -10.99
N ILE A 140 0.86 12.52 -10.92
CA ILE A 140 0.20 12.07 -9.69
C ILE A 140 -0.16 10.59 -9.80
N TYR A 141 0.05 9.85 -8.71
CA TYR A 141 -0.44 8.49 -8.52
C TYR A 141 -1.27 8.40 -7.25
N TYR A 142 -2.57 8.11 -7.36
CA TYR A 142 -3.39 7.79 -6.20
C TYR A 142 -3.20 6.32 -5.81
N LEU A 143 -3.13 6.04 -4.51
CA LEU A 143 -2.98 4.65 -4.03
C LEU A 143 -4.16 3.73 -4.40
N ALA A 144 -5.28 4.27 -4.86
CA ALA A 144 -6.42 3.48 -5.34
C ALA A 144 -6.29 3.05 -6.81
N ASP A 145 -5.35 3.61 -7.57
CA ASP A 145 -5.19 3.38 -9.01
C ASP A 145 -4.25 2.19 -9.31
N ASN A 146 -4.54 1.03 -8.72
CA ASN A 146 -3.72 -0.20 -8.81
C ASN A 146 -3.79 -0.85 -10.21
N TYR A 147 -3.05 -0.31 -11.16
CA TYR A 147 -2.94 -0.88 -12.51
C TYR A 147 -2.02 -2.12 -12.54
N THR A 148 -2.44 -3.18 -13.23
CA THR A 148 -1.79 -4.51 -13.22
C THR A 148 -1.17 -4.92 -14.56
N GLY A 149 -1.21 -4.07 -15.59
CA GLY A 149 -0.92 -4.47 -16.98
C GLY A 149 0.56 -4.71 -17.32
N ALA A 150 1.50 -4.42 -16.41
CA ALA A 150 2.94 -4.62 -16.63
C ALA A 150 3.67 -4.98 -15.31
N PRO A 151 3.48 -6.22 -14.79
CA PRO A 151 4.18 -6.66 -13.60
C PRO A 151 5.62 -7.09 -13.91
N TYR A 152 6.51 -6.86 -12.96
CA TYR A 152 7.89 -7.35 -12.96
C TYR A 152 8.00 -8.40 -11.86
N TYR A 153 8.50 -9.58 -12.21
CA TYR A 153 8.75 -10.62 -11.22
C TYR A 153 9.97 -10.21 -10.40
N GLN A 154 9.72 -9.94 -9.13
CA GLN A 154 10.72 -9.52 -8.19
C GLN A 154 10.34 -10.12 -6.84
N LYS A 155 10.94 -11.27 -6.55
CA LYS A 155 10.67 -11.96 -5.29
C LYS A 155 11.34 -11.18 -4.18
N GLN A 156 10.63 -10.84 -3.11
CA GLN A 156 11.20 -10.16 -1.95
C GLN A 156 10.56 -10.68 -0.67
N LYS A 157 11.36 -10.83 0.38
CA LYS A 157 10.86 -11.05 1.75
C LYS A 157 11.14 -9.81 2.60
N ILE A 158 10.10 -9.28 3.24
CA ILE A 158 10.17 -8.04 4.00
C ILE A 158 9.69 -8.32 5.41
N VAL A 159 10.55 -8.07 6.39
CA VAL A 159 10.26 -8.33 7.80
C VAL A 159 10.22 -7.02 8.56
N PHE A 160 9.07 -6.73 9.15
CA PHE A 160 8.84 -5.61 10.04
C PHE A 160 8.76 -6.10 11.47
N LYS A 161 9.42 -5.39 12.39
CA LYS A 161 9.11 -5.49 13.82
C LYS A 161 7.88 -4.65 14.10
N LYS A 162 7.06 -5.08 15.04
CA LYS A 162 5.94 -4.30 15.55
C LYS A 162 6.28 -3.72 16.90
N ASN A 163 5.97 -2.45 17.09
CA ASN A 163 6.14 -1.78 18.37
C ASN A 163 5.02 -0.77 18.58
N ALA A 164 4.21 -0.95 19.64
CA ALA A 164 3.11 -0.05 19.98
C ALA A 164 2.16 0.30 18.80
N GLY A 165 1.96 -0.63 17.86
CA GLY A 165 1.14 -0.43 16.67
C GLY A 165 1.88 0.12 15.45
N ASP A 166 3.11 0.62 15.61
CA ASP A 166 3.99 0.99 14.51
C ASP A 166 4.67 -0.25 13.92
N LEU A 167 4.99 -0.18 12.63
CA LEU A 167 5.85 -1.14 11.94
C LEU A 167 7.25 -0.53 11.79
N ILE A 168 8.29 -1.32 12.01
CA ILE A 168 9.68 -0.88 11.94
C ILE A 168 10.42 -1.81 10.98
N LEU A 169 10.97 -1.24 9.91
CA LEU A 169 11.87 -1.92 8.99
C LEU A 169 13.32 -1.64 9.41
N GLU A 170 14.07 -2.69 9.72
CA GLU A 170 15.50 -2.62 10.02
C GLU A 170 16.28 -2.74 8.70
N CYS A 171 16.91 -1.66 8.23
CA CYS A 171 17.48 -1.61 6.89
C CYS A 171 18.64 -2.58 6.69
N ASN A 172 19.46 -2.83 7.72
CA ASN A 172 20.53 -3.84 7.62
C ASN A 172 19.99 -5.23 7.31
N SER A 173 18.89 -5.61 7.94
CA SER A 173 18.26 -6.92 7.69
C SER A 173 17.60 -6.96 6.31
N TYR A 174 16.99 -5.85 5.89
CA TYR A 174 16.38 -5.74 4.56
C TYR A 174 17.43 -5.84 3.44
N LEU A 175 18.50 -5.05 3.52
CA LEU A 175 19.57 -5.00 2.51
C LEU A 175 20.38 -6.30 2.43
N ASN A 176 20.51 -7.03 3.53
CA ASN A 176 21.19 -8.34 3.55
C ASN A 176 20.28 -9.51 3.18
N ASN A 177 19.00 -9.27 2.88
CA ASN A 177 18.14 -10.30 2.33
C ASN A 177 18.67 -10.68 0.93
N PRO A 178 18.94 -11.97 0.63
CA PRO A 178 19.45 -12.39 -0.68
C PRO A 178 18.62 -11.85 -1.84
N SER A 179 17.29 -11.84 -1.69
CA SER A 179 16.37 -11.32 -2.70
C SER A 179 16.52 -9.83 -3.04
N VAL A 180 17.12 -9.04 -2.14
CA VAL A 180 17.38 -7.60 -2.33
C VAL A 180 18.85 -7.37 -2.69
N LYS A 181 19.75 -8.10 -2.01
CA LYS A 181 21.19 -7.99 -2.18
C LYS A 181 21.66 -8.38 -3.58
N ASP A 182 21.17 -9.50 -4.10
CA ASP A 182 21.64 -10.06 -5.37
C ASP A 182 21.06 -9.29 -6.56
N GLU A 183 19.88 -8.70 -6.38
CA GLU A 183 19.16 -7.97 -7.41
C GLU A 183 19.57 -6.49 -7.46
N SER A 184 20.03 -5.87 -6.36
CA SER A 184 20.34 -4.43 -6.29
C SER A 184 19.15 -3.50 -6.59
N TYR A 185 17.93 -4.02 -6.46
CA TYR A 185 16.67 -3.25 -6.50
C TYR A 185 15.67 -3.87 -5.51
N GLY A 186 14.65 -3.12 -5.13
CA GLY A 186 13.71 -3.53 -4.08
C GLY A 186 12.71 -2.43 -3.71
N VAL A 187 11.57 -2.82 -3.14
CA VAL A 187 10.51 -1.86 -2.77
C VAL A 187 11.08 -0.74 -1.89
N PHE A 188 11.95 -1.06 -0.93
CA PHE A 188 12.55 -0.09 0.00
C PHE A 188 14.03 0.21 -0.30
N TYR A 189 14.53 -0.16 -1.48
CA TYR A 189 15.96 -0.04 -1.78
C TYR A 189 16.46 1.42 -1.76
N GLY A 190 15.66 2.37 -2.27
CA GLY A 190 16.02 3.79 -2.29
C GLY A 190 16.08 4.44 -0.90
N VAL A 191 15.27 3.96 0.04
CA VAL A 191 15.15 4.56 1.39
C VAL A 191 16.02 3.90 2.44
N CYS A 192 16.44 2.66 2.22
CA CYS A 192 17.21 1.92 3.20
C CYS A 192 18.70 2.07 2.98
N SER A 193 19.38 2.63 3.98
CA SER A 193 20.85 2.60 4.08
C SER A 193 21.30 1.76 5.28
N GLU A 194 22.56 1.32 5.25
CA GLU A 194 23.16 0.65 6.40
C GLU A 194 23.14 1.55 7.64
N GLY A 195 22.77 0.94 8.77
CA GLY A 195 22.63 1.58 10.06
C GLY A 195 21.35 2.39 10.21
N GLU A 196 20.35 2.22 9.33
CA GLU A 196 19.08 2.95 9.41
C GLU A 196 17.87 2.06 9.73
N LYS A 197 16.81 2.71 10.22
CA LYS A 197 15.50 2.13 10.49
C LYS A 197 14.42 3.02 9.90
N VAL A 198 13.45 2.41 9.21
CA VAL A 198 12.28 3.10 8.68
C VAL A 198 11.07 2.75 9.54
N TYR A 199 10.38 3.78 10.03
CA TYR A 199 9.21 3.65 10.89
C TYR A 199 7.95 3.97 10.12
N PHE A 200 6.94 3.14 10.31
CA PHE A 200 5.64 3.26 9.70
C PHE A 200 4.58 3.37 10.79
N LYS A 201 3.76 4.42 10.72
CA LYS A 201 2.63 4.62 11.62
C LYS A 201 1.33 4.53 10.87
N GLN A 202 0.27 4.11 11.55
CA GLN A 202 -1.07 4.13 10.99
C GLN A 202 -1.51 5.58 10.70
N VAL A 203 -2.14 5.81 9.56
CA VAL A 203 -2.69 7.08 9.11
C VAL A 203 -4.15 6.88 8.65
N ASN A 204 -4.95 7.96 8.74
CA ASN A 204 -6.39 7.98 8.42
C ASN A 204 -6.69 8.56 7.04
#